data_AF-A0A091JZG2-F1
#
_entry.id   AF-A0A091JZG2-F1
#
_cell.length_a   1.000
_cell.length_b   1.000
_cell.length_c   1.000
_cell.angle_alpha   90.00
_cell.angle_beta   90.00
_cell.angle_gamma   90.00
#
_symmetry.space_group_name_H-M   'P 1'
#
loop_
_entity.id
_entity.type
_entity.pdbx_description
1 polymer ?
#
loop_
_entity_poly.entity_id
_entity_poly.type
_entity_poly.pdbx_seq_one_letter_code
_entity_poly.pdbx_strand_id
1 'polypeptide(L)'
;EHPLKWAGKPHELSPLVCAKYGWTNVECDMLKCSSCQAFLCVSLQLAFDFNKYKERCVELKKALCTAHEKFCFWPDSPCPDRFAMLLVDEPRALLQDFLERFQRLCQLELQLPSLRPEDMKTMSLTEEKISLLLQLIGEELEHKAEGEKALLKCAPEILPVHVPACILALCGWTCSASPGSVHLSVITCSLCMRKVGLWGFHQLEAAGSELDSCSPSSSSPAPAERVPLMPSSPRRMLTRSQDALPPGSSEQVWPS
;
A
#
# COMPACT_ATOMS: atom_id res chain seq x y z
N GLU A 1 -3.06 -7.99 16.99
CA GLU A 1 -2.22 -7.26 16.01
C GLU A 1 -2.59 -5.77 16.05
N HIS A 2 -1.60 -4.88 16.04
CA HIS A 2 -1.87 -3.45 16.15
C HIS A 2 -2.48 -2.89 14.84
N PRO A 3 -3.44 -1.95 14.92
CA PRO A 3 -3.88 -1.19 13.74
C PRO A 3 -2.66 -0.55 13.06
N LEU A 4 -2.79 -0.21 11.76
CA LEU A 4 -1.76 0.47 10.99
C LEU A 4 -1.45 1.85 11.62
N LYS A 5 -0.59 1.88 12.65
CA LYS A 5 -0.23 3.09 13.44
C LYS A 5 0.45 4.17 12.59
N TRP A 6 0.91 3.80 11.39
CA TRP A 6 1.60 4.68 10.45
C TRP A 6 1.05 4.54 9.02
N ALA A 7 -0.28 4.58 8.89
CA ALA A 7 -0.96 4.46 7.60
C ALA A 7 -0.93 5.76 6.78
N GLY A 8 -0.96 5.63 5.45
CA GLY A 8 -1.26 6.74 4.54
C GLY A 8 -0.22 7.86 4.47
N LYS A 9 0.97 7.68 5.05
CA LYS A 9 2.02 8.69 5.04
C LYS A 9 2.69 8.79 3.66
N PRO A 10 3.00 10.01 3.19
CA PRO A 10 3.72 10.20 1.94
C PRO A 10 5.16 9.68 2.06
N HIS A 11 5.85 9.55 0.93
CA HIS A 11 7.20 8.97 0.89
C HIS A 11 8.20 9.73 1.78
N GLU A 12 8.07 11.05 1.85
CA GLU A 12 8.87 11.96 2.67
C GLU A 12 8.71 11.73 4.18
N LEU A 13 7.67 11.02 4.59
CA LEU A 13 7.39 10.63 5.98
C LEU A 13 7.34 9.10 6.12
N SER A 14 8.06 8.40 5.23
CA SER A 14 8.21 6.95 5.32
C SER A 14 8.94 6.55 6.60
N PRO A 15 8.73 5.31 7.11
CA PRO A 15 9.41 4.83 8.30
C PRO A 15 10.94 5.00 8.26
N LEU A 16 11.56 4.78 7.10
CA LEU A 16 13.01 4.96 6.90
C LEU A 16 13.43 6.43 7.07
N VAL A 17 12.67 7.38 6.52
CA VAL A 17 12.96 8.81 6.66
C VAL A 17 12.79 9.26 8.11
N CYS A 18 11.79 8.73 8.83
CA CYS A 18 11.64 8.99 10.26
C CYS A 18 12.81 8.41 11.07
N ALA A 19 13.15 7.13 10.85
CA ALA A 19 14.25 6.46 11.55
C ALA A 19 15.61 7.12 11.30
N LYS A 20 15.80 7.74 10.12
CA LYS A 20 17.02 8.52 9.79
C LYS A 20 17.34 9.59 10.83
N TYR A 21 16.31 10.19 11.43
CA TYR A 21 16.45 11.21 12.47
C TYR A 21 16.14 10.68 13.88
N GLY A 22 16.25 9.37 14.09
CA GLY A 22 16.11 8.76 15.42
C GLY A 22 14.69 8.55 15.90
N TRP A 23 13.69 8.70 15.04
CA TRP A 23 12.29 8.57 15.41
C TRP A 23 11.82 7.12 15.36
N THR A 24 11.13 6.69 16.42
CA THR A 24 10.45 5.41 16.53
C THR A 24 8.95 5.62 16.64
N ASN A 25 8.14 4.89 15.87
CA ASN A 25 6.68 4.97 15.97
C ASN A 25 6.19 4.26 17.24
N VAL A 26 5.50 5.00 18.11
CA VAL A 26 4.98 4.47 19.39
C VAL A 26 3.46 4.32 19.37
N GLU A 27 2.75 5.26 18.74
CA GLU A 27 1.30 5.28 18.61
C GLU A 27 0.86 5.78 17.23
N CYS A 28 -0.46 5.82 16.99
CA CYS A 28 -1.02 6.35 15.75
C CYS A 28 -0.50 7.77 15.49
N ASP A 29 0.18 7.96 14.36
CA ASP A 29 0.75 9.24 13.96
C ASP A 29 1.72 9.87 14.97
N MET A 30 2.22 9.08 15.93
CA MET A 30 3.11 9.58 16.98
C MET A 30 4.48 8.92 16.93
N LEU A 31 5.51 9.76 16.91
CA LEU A 31 6.90 9.38 16.95
C LEU A 31 7.51 9.76 18.29
N LYS A 32 8.46 8.95 18.76
CA LYS A 32 9.30 9.20 19.92
C LYS A 32 10.76 9.10 19.52
N CYS A 33 11.57 10.08 19.92
CA CYS A 33 13.02 10.01 19.70
C CYS A 33 13.63 8.91 20.57
N SER A 34 14.44 8.04 19.96
CA SER A 34 15.13 6.95 20.66
C SER A 34 16.15 7.45 21.69
N SER A 35 16.69 8.65 21.50
CA SER A 35 17.73 9.25 22.35
C SER A 35 17.14 10.24 23.34
N CYS A 36 16.62 11.36 22.85
CA CYS A 36 16.19 12.48 23.70
C CYS A 36 14.76 12.35 24.25
N GLN A 37 14.04 11.27 23.89
CA GLN A 37 12.68 10.99 24.35
C GLN A 37 11.61 12.02 23.93
N ALA A 38 11.94 13.02 23.11
CA ALA A 38 10.99 13.95 22.51
C ALA A 38 9.87 13.22 21.76
N PHE A 39 8.69 13.84 21.69
CA PHE A 39 7.55 13.33 20.93
C PHE A 39 7.26 14.24 19.74
N LEU A 40 6.86 13.65 18.62
CA LEU A 40 6.42 14.36 17.43
C LEU A 40 5.12 13.75 16.91
N CYS A 41 4.07 14.57 16.84
CA CYS A 41 2.80 14.20 16.22
C CYS A 41 2.83 14.55 14.72
N VAL A 42 2.65 13.54 13.88
CA VAL A 42 2.70 13.59 12.42
C VAL A 42 1.31 13.34 11.85
N SER A 43 0.29 13.97 12.44
CA SER A 43 -1.07 13.92 11.92
C SER A 43 -1.16 14.66 10.59
N LEU A 44 -1.64 13.96 9.56
CA LEU A 44 -1.93 14.52 8.24
C LEU A 44 -3.43 14.37 8.00
N GLN A 45 -4.13 15.50 7.96
CA GLN A 45 -5.52 15.50 7.52
C GLN A 45 -5.57 15.46 6.00
N LEU A 46 -6.45 14.62 5.46
CA LEU A 46 -6.84 14.69 4.06
C LEU A 46 -7.58 16.01 3.83
N ALA A 47 -6.83 17.06 3.52
CA ALA A 47 -7.39 18.36 3.19
C ALA A 47 -7.96 18.33 1.77
N PHE A 48 -9.10 18.98 1.55
CA PHE A 48 -9.59 19.30 0.19
C PHE A 48 -8.66 20.29 -0.53
N ASP A 49 -7.72 20.88 0.20
CA ASP A 49 -6.69 21.77 -0.32
C ASP A 49 -5.35 21.03 -0.42
N PHE A 50 -4.99 20.68 -1.66
CA PHE A 50 -3.77 19.94 -1.96
C PHE A 50 -2.49 20.74 -1.69
N ASN A 51 -2.56 22.08 -1.71
CA ASN A 51 -1.42 22.94 -1.43
C ASN A 51 -1.10 22.92 0.07
N LYS A 52 -2.12 23.10 0.92
CA LYS A 52 -1.97 22.99 2.38
C LYS A 52 -1.46 21.61 2.80
N TYR A 53 -1.93 20.54 2.15
CA TYR A 53 -1.42 19.20 2.39
C TYR A 53 0.09 19.11 2.10
N LYS A 54 0.54 19.63 0.95
CA LYS A 54 1.97 19.66 0.59
C LYS A 54 2.80 20.51 1.55
N GLU A 55 2.33 21.70 1.91
CA GLU A 55 2.98 22.57 2.90
C GLU A 55 3.16 21.83 4.22
N ARG A 56 2.10 21.16 4.70
CA ARG A 56 2.17 20.37 5.93
C ARG A 56 3.16 19.22 5.85
N CYS A 57 3.28 18.55 4.70
CA CYS A 57 4.29 17.51 4.49
C CYS A 57 5.71 18.07 4.60
N VAL A 58 5.96 19.26 4.04
CA VAL A 58 7.25 19.95 4.12
C VAL A 58 7.57 20.35 5.57
N GLU A 59 6.61 20.90 6.29
CA GLU A 59 6.75 21.25 7.70
C GLU A 59 7.09 20.03 8.56
N LEU A 60 6.35 18.93 8.39
CA LEU A 60 6.58 17.69 9.13
C LEU A 60 7.94 17.09 8.79
N LYS A 61 8.34 17.11 7.52
CA LYS A 61 9.68 16.67 7.11
C LYS A 61 10.77 17.50 7.78
N LYS A 62 10.60 18.81 7.89
CA LYS A 62 11.52 19.69 8.63
C LYS A 62 11.52 19.36 10.12
N ALA A 63 10.35 19.11 10.70
CA ALA A 63 10.19 18.75 12.10
C ALA A 63 10.90 17.44 12.46
N LEU A 64 11.01 16.47 11.55
CA LEU A 64 11.83 15.27 11.79
C LEU A 64 13.28 15.62 12.14
N CYS A 65 13.83 16.69 11.56
CA CYS A 65 15.18 17.15 11.86
C CYS A 65 15.22 18.06 13.10
N THR A 66 14.23 18.93 13.29
CA THR A 66 14.32 20.03 14.27
C THR A 66 13.57 19.81 15.57
N ALA A 67 12.57 18.93 15.61
CA ALA A 67 11.67 18.76 16.75
C ALA A 67 12.25 17.84 17.85
N HIS A 68 13.52 18.02 18.18
CA HIS A 68 14.21 17.29 19.25
C HIS A 68 14.40 18.17 20.48
N GLU A 69 14.62 17.54 21.64
CA GLU A 69 15.07 18.25 22.82
C GLU A 69 16.50 18.80 22.63
N LYS A 70 16.85 19.80 23.44
CA LYS A 70 18.19 20.38 23.45
C LYS A 70 19.25 19.30 23.65
N PHE A 71 20.36 19.42 22.91
CA PHE A 71 21.49 18.48 22.94
C PHE A 71 21.22 17.06 22.42
N CYS A 72 20.11 16.84 21.71
CA CYS A 72 19.94 15.63 20.91
C CYS A 72 20.95 15.63 19.75
N PHE A 73 21.59 14.50 19.49
CA PHE A 73 22.61 14.39 18.43
C PHE A 73 22.03 14.18 17.02
N TRP A 74 20.79 13.69 16.91
CA TRP A 74 20.17 13.33 15.62
C TRP A 74 20.07 14.46 14.59
N PRO A 75 19.80 15.73 14.97
CA PRO A 75 19.81 16.85 14.03
C PRO A 75 21.17 17.05 13.35
N ASP A 76 22.26 16.91 14.12
CA ASP A 76 23.62 17.16 13.64
C ASP A 76 24.27 15.91 13.03
N SER A 77 23.87 14.73 13.48
CA SER A 77 24.40 13.43 13.06
C SER A 77 23.26 12.46 12.74
N PRO A 78 22.52 12.69 11.63
CA PRO A 78 21.50 11.76 11.17
C PRO A 78 22.11 10.45 10.70
N CYS A 79 21.29 9.40 10.66
CA CYS A 79 21.70 8.09 10.14
C CYS A 79 22.21 8.23 8.70
N PRO A 80 23.42 7.70 8.38
CA PRO A 80 23.92 7.67 7.02
C PRO A 80 22.99 6.93 6.05
N ASP A 81 22.85 7.44 4.82
CA ASP A 81 21.95 6.87 3.81
C ASP A 81 22.31 5.43 3.45
N ARG A 82 23.59 5.03 3.56
CA ARG A 82 24.04 3.66 3.31
C ARG A 82 23.34 2.61 4.19
N PHE A 83 22.87 2.98 5.38
CA PHE A 83 22.15 2.06 6.26
C PHE A 83 20.67 1.90 5.86
N ALA A 84 20.17 2.75 4.95
CA ALA A 84 18.85 2.60 4.34
C ALA A 84 18.91 1.97 2.94
N MET A 85 20.10 1.56 2.47
CA MET A 85 20.26 0.86 1.21
C MET A 85 20.04 -0.64 1.37
N LEU A 86 19.49 -1.28 0.34
CA LEU A 86 19.41 -2.73 0.27
C LEU A 86 20.82 -3.31 0.13
N LEU A 87 21.21 -4.15 1.08
CA LEU A 87 22.45 -4.92 0.95
C LEU A 87 22.21 -6.10 0.01
N VAL A 88 22.89 -6.08 -1.14
CA VAL A 88 22.82 -7.13 -2.17
C VAL A 88 24.04 -8.04 -2.01
N ASP A 89 24.17 -8.69 -0.86
CA ASP A 89 25.42 -9.40 -0.54
C ASP A 89 25.41 -10.86 -1.04
N GLU A 90 24.22 -11.47 -1.17
CA GLU A 90 24.08 -12.87 -1.58
C GLU A 90 23.00 -13.07 -2.67
N PRO A 91 23.39 -13.18 -3.96
CA PRO A 91 22.46 -13.30 -5.07
C PRO A 91 21.47 -14.47 -4.95
N ARG A 92 21.93 -15.60 -4.38
CA ARG A 92 21.10 -16.80 -4.21
C ARG A 92 20.01 -16.59 -3.15
N ALA A 93 20.35 -15.98 -2.01
CA ALA A 93 19.37 -15.65 -0.98
C ALA A 93 18.33 -14.66 -1.51
N LEU A 94 18.76 -13.63 -2.24
CA LEU A 94 17.86 -12.65 -2.86
C LEU A 94 16.88 -13.26 -3.84
N LEU A 95 17.36 -14.19 -4.68
CA LEU A 95 16.51 -14.92 -5.62
C LEU A 95 15.50 -15.78 -4.87
N GLN A 96 15.93 -16.51 -3.83
CA GLN A 96 15.03 -17.33 -3.01
C GLN A 96 13.95 -16.48 -2.32
N ASP A 97 14.35 -15.38 -1.69
CA ASP A 97 13.42 -14.45 -1.04
C ASP A 97 12.44 -13.87 -2.07
N PHE A 98 12.91 -13.52 -3.27
CA PHE A 98 12.05 -13.04 -4.35
C PHE A 98 11.01 -14.08 -4.78
N LEU A 99 11.44 -15.32 -5.02
CA LEU A 99 10.55 -16.43 -5.41
C LEU A 99 9.52 -16.71 -4.31
N GLU A 100 9.92 -16.67 -3.04
CA GLU A 100 8.98 -16.83 -1.93
C GLU A 100 7.93 -15.70 -1.90
N ARG A 101 8.34 -14.44 -2.07
CA ARG A 101 7.41 -13.31 -2.16
C ARG A 101 6.44 -13.47 -3.32
N PHE A 102 6.94 -13.87 -4.48
CA PHE A 102 6.12 -14.13 -5.67
C PHE A 102 5.06 -15.19 -5.38
N GLN A 103 5.46 -16.36 -4.88
CA GLN A 103 4.54 -17.46 -4.55
C GLN A 103 3.49 -17.06 -3.52
N ARG A 104 3.88 -16.34 -2.46
CA ARG A 104 2.94 -15.83 -1.44
C ARG A 104 1.94 -14.85 -2.05
N LEU A 105 2.39 -13.94 -2.91
CA LEU A 105 1.51 -12.97 -3.55
C LEU A 105 0.53 -13.62 -4.52
N CYS A 106 0.93 -14.67 -5.24
CA CYS A 106 0.02 -15.44 -6.11
C CYS A 106 -1.19 -16.02 -5.34
N GLN A 107 -1.04 -16.34 -4.05
CA GLN A 107 -2.13 -16.84 -3.20
C GLN A 107 -3.24 -15.81 -2.94
N LEU A 108 -2.99 -14.52 -3.22
CA LEU A 108 -4.02 -13.48 -3.10
C LEU A 108 -4.97 -13.45 -4.30
N GLU A 109 -4.64 -14.13 -5.40
CA GLU A 109 -5.45 -14.26 -6.61
C GLU A 109 -5.99 -12.89 -7.08
N LEU A 110 -7.31 -12.76 -7.23
CA LEU A 110 -7.99 -11.56 -7.70
C LEU A 110 -7.88 -10.36 -6.75
N GLN A 111 -7.43 -10.57 -5.51
CA GLN A 111 -7.27 -9.46 -4.55
C GLN A 111 -6.04 -8.59 -4.86
N LEU A 112 -5.15 -9.07 -5.73
CA LEU A 112 -4.02 -8.28 -6.21
C LEU A 112 -4.51 -7.04 -6.96
N PRO A 113 -3.76 -5.92 -6.87
CA PRO A 113 -4.11 -4.69 -7.57
C PRO A 113 -3.87 -4.84 -9.08
N SER A 114 -4.79 -4.28 -9.87
CA SER A 114 -4.57 -4.05 -11.30
C SER A 114 -3.48 -3.00 -11.48
N LEU A 115 -2.53 -3.28 -12.37
CA LEU A 115 -1.40 -2.41 -12.67
C LEU A 115 -1.64 -1.69 -13.99
N ARG A 116 -1.56 -0.37 -13.97
CA ARG A 116 -1.76 0.45 -15.17
C ARG A 116 -0.52 0.36 -16.08
N PRO A 117 -0.68 0.18 -17.40
CA PRO A 117 0.45 0.12 -18.32
C PRO A 117 1.35 1.36 -18.27
N GLU A 118 0.80 2.54 -17.96
CA GLU A 118 1.54 3.80 -17.82
C GLU A 118 2.50 3.77 -16.64
N ASP A 119 2.08 3.19 -15.51
CA ASP A 119 2.92 3.05 -14.32
C ASP A 119 4.07 2.07 -14.59
N MET A 120 3.80 1.00 -15.34
CA MET A 120 4.80 -0.01 -15.73
C MET A 120 5.86 0.57 -16.67
N LYS A 121 5.43 1.41 -17.64
CA LYS A 121 6.34 2.16 -18.52
C LYS A 121 7.24 3.10 -17.73
N THR A 122 6.69 3.78 -16.73
CA THR A 122 7.46 4.69 -15.85
C THR A 122 8.53 3.94 -15.06
N MET A 123 8.26 2.69 -14.68
CA MET A 123 9.23 1.77 -14.05
C MET A 123 10.16 1.07 -15.04
N SER A 124 10.10 1.37 -16.34
CA SER A 124 10.87 0.71 -17.39
C SER A 124 10.66 -0.81 -17.49
N LEU A 125 9.49 -1.29 -17.04
CA LEU A 125 9.04 -2.69 -17.10
C LEU A 125 8.16 -2.86 -18.34
N THR A 126 8.77 -3.31 -19.45
CA THR A 126 8.05 -3.61 -20.69
C THR A 126 7.45 -5.00 -20.65
N GLU A 127 6.50 -5.28 -21.54
CA GLU A 127 5.85 -6.59 -21.66
C GLU A 127 6.87 -7.71 -21.92
N GLU A 128 7.89 -7.44 -22.74
CA GLU A 128 8.95 -8.41 -23.05
C GLU A 128 9.80 -8.72 -21.81
N LYS A 129 10.14 -7.69 -21.02
CA LYS A 129 10.91 -7.88 -19.78
C LYS A 129 10.12 -8.69 -18.75
N ILE A 130 8.83 -8.43 -18.62
CA ILE A 130 7.96 -9.14 -17.68
C ILE A 130 7.78 -10.58 -18.13
N SER A 131 7.56 -10.81 -19.42
CA SER A 131 7.46 -12.15 -19.99
C SER A 131 8.75 -12.95 -19.74
N LEU A 132 9.91 -12.34 -19.98
CA LEU A 132 11.20 -12.94 -19.69
C LEU A 132 11.37 -13.25 -18.20
N LEU A 133 11.01 -12.32 -17.32
CA LEU A 133 11.07 -12.54 -15.87
C LEU A 133 10.18 -13.70 -15.42
N LEU A 134 8.95 -13.78 -15.94
CA LEU A 134 8.03 -14.86 -15.63
C LEU A 134 8.51 -16.22 -16.15
N GLN A 135 9.15 -16.25 -17.32
CA GLN A 135 9.79 -17.46 -17.84
C GLN A 135 10.92 -17.92 -16.92
N LEU A 136 11.83 -17.01 -16.54
CA LEU A 136 12.95 -17.31 -15.63
C LEU A 136 12.47 -17.80 -14.26
N ILE A 137 11.38 -17.23 -13.74
CA ILE A 137 10.73 -17.71 -12.51
C ILE A 137 10.24 -19.15 -12.68
N GLY A 138 9.58 -19.45 -13.80
CA GLY A 138 9.13 -20.80 -14.12
C GLY A 138 10.27 -21.82 -14.11
N GLU A 139 11.36 -21.49 -14.82
CA GLU A 139 12.56 -22.34 -14.90
C GLU A 139 13.18 -22.61 -13.52
N GLU A 140 13.31 -21.59 -12.68
CA GLU A 140 13.86 -21.74 -11.31
C GLU A 140 12.94 -22.57 -10.40
N LEU A 141 11.61 -22.45 -10.54
CA LEU A 141 10.66 -23.24 -9.78
C LEU A 141 10.64 -24.71 -10.22
N GLU A 142 10.78 -24.98 -11.51
CA GLU A 142 10.92 -26.34 -12.05
C GLU A 142 12.20 -27.01 -11.58
N HIS A 143 13.35 -26.32 -11.64
CA HIS A 143 14.64 -26.84 -11.16
C HIS A 143 14.60 -27.19 -9.66
N LYS A 144 13.80 -26.47 -8.87
CA LYS A 144 13.57 -26.80 -7.45
C LYS A 144 12.68 -28.03 -7.27
N ALA A 145 11.73 -28.27 -8.17
CA ALA A 145 10.78 -29.39 -8.13
C ALA A 145 11.35 -30.71 -8.70
N GLU A 146 12.30 -30.65 -9.64
CA GLU A 146 12.95 -31.83 -10.23
C GLU A 146 13.73 -32.69 -9.22
N GLY A 147 14.04 -32.15 -8.03
CA GLY A 147 14.56 -32.91 -6.88
C GLY A 147 13.57 -33.93 -6.27
N GLU A 148 12.25 -33.83 -6.56
CA GLU A 148 11.19 -34.66 -5.94
C GLU A 148 10.31 -35.46 -6.92
N LYS A 149 10.72 -35.58 -8.20
CA LYS A 149 10.16 -36.36 -9.33
C LYS A 149 9.54 -35.48 -10.42
N ALA A 150 10.23 -35.46 -11.56
CA ALA A 150 9.79 -34.85 -12.80
C ALA A 150 8.72 -35.69 -13.51
N LEU A 151 7.60 -35.07 -13.88
CA LEU A 151 6.84 -35.45 -15.08
C LEU A 151 5.95 -34.28 -15.55
N LEU A 152 6.07 -33.98 -16.85
CA LEU A 152 5.30 -33.05 -17.70
C LEU A 152 5.77 -31.59 -17.73
N LYS A 153 6.65 -31.32 -18.69
CA LYS A 153 6.88 -29.99 -19.28
C LYS A 153 5.58 -29.51 -19.94
N CYS A 154 4.83 -28.68 -19.23
CA CYS A 154 3.93 -27.71 -19.82
C CYS A 154 4.57 -26.35 -19.58
N ALA A 155 4.77 -25.55 -20.63
CA ALA A 155 5.14 -24.16 -20.45
C ALA A 155 4.14 -23.53 -19.47
N PRO A 156 4.58 -22.91 -18.36
CA PRO A 156 3.65 -22.39 -17.37
C PRO A 156 2.78 -21.35 -18.07
N GLU A 157 1.48 -21.62 -18.16
CA GLU A 157 0.53 -20.67 -18.68
C GLU A 157 0.59 -19.42 -17.80
N ILE A 158 0.91 -18.27 -18.39
CA ILE A 158 1.03 -17.02 -17.65
C ILE A 158 -0.38 -16.61 -17.22
N LEU A 159 -0.74 -16.97 -15.99
CA LEU A 159 -2.00 -16.53 -15.40
C LEU A 159 -1.97 -15.01 -15.21
N PRO A 160 -3.12 -14.31 -15.35
CA PRO A 160 -3.22 -12.87 -15.15
C PRO A 160 -2.69 -12.39 -13.79
N VAL A 161 -2.75 -13.24 -12.76
CA VAL A 161 -2.26 -12.96 -11.40
C VAL A 161 -0.73 -12.94 -11.30
N HIS A 162 0.00 -13.57 -12.23
CA HIS A 162 1.45 -13.67 -12.17
C HIS A 162 2.14 -12.33 -12.44
N VAL A 163 1.59 -11.51 -13.35
CA VAL A 163 2.15 -10.18 -13.66
C VAL A 163 2.18 -9.26 -12.42
N PRO A 164 1.05 -8.98 -11.74
CA PRO A 164 1.06 -8.14 -10.54
C PRO A 164 1.85 -8.77 -9.39
N ALA A 165 1.78 -10.10 -9.20
CA ALA A 165 2.56 -10.78 -8.18
C ALA A 165 4.07 -10.63 -8.41
N CYS A 166 4.53 -10.79 -9.64
CA CYS A 166 5.94 -10.63 -10.03
C CYS A 166 6.43 -9.21 -9.75
N ILE A 167 5.69 -8.21 -10.22
CA ILE A 167 6.07 -6.79 -10.05
C ILE A 167 6.08 -6.40 -8.57
N LEU A 168 5.07 -6.79 -7.81
CA LEU A 168 5.03 -6.52 -6.37
C LEU A 168 6.17 -7.22 -5.61
N ALA A 169 6.47 -8.48 -5.95
CA ALA A 169 7.57 -9.24 -5.36
C ALA A 169 8.94 -8.60 -5.66
N LEU A 170 9.14 -8.10 -6.88
CA LEU A 170 10.34 -7.34 -7.29
C LEU A 170 10.49 -6.06 -6.47
N CYS A 171 9.39 -5.37 -6.19
CA CYS A 171 9.35 -4.19 -5.33
C CYS A 171 9.40 -4.52 -3.82
N GLY A 172 9.67 -5.78 -3.44
CA GLY A 172 9.89 -6.21 -2.07
C GLY A 172 8.61 -6.48 -1.27
N TRP A 173 7.43 -6.41 -1.88
CA TRP A 173 6.15 -6.70 -1.24
C TRP A 173 5.96 -8.20 -1.02
N THR A 174 5.35 -8.56 0.09
CA THR A 174 4.93 -9.91 0.46
C THR A 174 3.60 -9.86 1.19
N CYS A 175 2.92 -10.99 1.31
CA CYS A 175 1.71 -11.11 2.11
C CYS A 175 1.95 -12.02 3.32
N SER A 176 1.18 -11.76 4.38
CA SER A 176 1.04 -12.64 5.53
C SER A 176 -0.34 -13.30 5.44
N ALA A 177 -0.63 -13.95 4.31
CA ALA A 177 -1.89 -14.67 4.18
C ALA A 177 -1.85 -15.89 5.12
N SER A 178 -2.72 -15.92 6.13
CA SER A 178 -3.11 -17.16 6.78
C SER A 178 -4.35 -17.67 6.04
N PRO A 179 -4.29 -18.85 5.40
CA PRO A 179 -5.43 -19.39 4.67
C PRO A 179 -6.60 -19.60 5.65
N GLY A 180 -7.75 -18.98 5.36
CA GLY A 180 -8.99 -19.13 6.14
C GLY A 180 -9.31 -17.99 7.11
N SER A 181 -8.50 -16.95 7.17
CA SER A 181 -8.79 -15.76 7.98
C SER A 181 -9.59 -14.72 7.19
N VAL A 182 -10.69 -14.24 7.77
CA VAL A 182 -11.55 -13.12 7.28
C VAL A 182 -10.87 -11.74 7.30
N HIS A 183 -9.56 -11.69 7.54
CA HIS A 183 -8.80 -10.45 7.60
C HIS A 183 -8.73 -9.77 6.22
N LEU A 184 -8.85 -8.45 6.24
CA LEU A 184 -8.60 -7.59 5.10
C LEU A 184 -7.17 -7.86 4.56
N SER A 185 -7.02 -8.08 3.26
CA SER A 185 -5.71 -8.36 2.66
C SER A 185 -4.76 -7.18 2.77
N VAL A 186 -3.72 -7.36 3.59
CA VAL A 186 -2.63 -6.41 3.80
C VAL A 186 -1.34 -7.02 3.27
N ILE A 187 -0.63 -6.27 2.43
CA ILE A 187 0.73 -6.60 2.01
C ILE A 187 1.74 -5.75 2.79
N THR A 188 2.93 -6.30 3.00
CA THR A 188 4.04 -5.64 3.68
C THR A 188 5.28 -5.65 2.79
N CYS A 189 5.99 -4.53 2.71
CA CYS A 189 7.28 -4.48 2.05
C CYS A 189 8.38 -4.92 3.04
N SER A 190 9.11 -5.97 2.70
CA SER A 190 10.25 -6.48 3.48
C SER A 190 11.42 -5.49 3.60
N LEU A 191 11.47 -4.50 2.70
CA LEU A 191 12.60 -3.57 2.58
C LEU A 191 12.36 -2.28 3.37
N CYS A 192 11.20 -1.64 3.17
CA CYS A 192 10.87 -0.38 3.82
C CYS A 192 9.84 -0.51 4.96
N MET A 193 9.45 -1.75 5.30
CA MET A 193 8.49 -2.10 6.35
C MET A 193 7.09 -1.48 6.19
N ARG A 194 6.80 -0.91 5.01
CA ARG A 194 5.50 -0.31 4.72
C ARG A 194 4.43 -1.38 4.64
N LYS A 195 3.26 -1.10 5.22
CA LYS A 195 2.07 -1.96 5.17
C LYS A 195 0.96 -1.26 4.41
N VAL A 196 0.31 -1.97 3.49
CA VAL A 196 -0.74 -1.43 2.62
C VAL A 196 -1.88 -2.41 2.54
N GLY A 197 -3.09 -1.91 2.77
CA GLY A 197 -4.33 -2.65 2.54
C GLY A 197 -4.74 -2.63 1.07
N LEU A 198 -5.06 -3.80 0.52
CA LEU A 198 -5.44 -3.94 -0.89
C LEU A 198 -6.84 -3.40 -1.21
N TRP A 199 -7.69 -3.18 -0.21
CA TRP A 199 -9.04 -2.61 -0.36
C TRP A 199 -9.06 -1.18 -0.92
N GLY A 200 -7.93 -0.48 -0.93
CA GLY A 200 -7.79 0.86 -1.52
C GLY A 200 -7.48 0.85 -3.02
N PHE A 201 -7.33 -0.33 -3.64
CA PHE A 201 -6.89 -0.48 -5.02
C PHE A 201 -7.95 -1.17 -5.86
N HIS A 202 -7.96 -0.86 -7.15
CA HIS A 202 -8.75 -1.61 -8.11
C HIS A 202 -8.14 -3.01 -8.25
N GLN A 203 -8.95 -4.03 -7.98
CA GLN A 203 -8.55 -5.43 -7.97
C GLN A 203 -8.55 -6.03 -9.38
N LEU A 204 -7.92 -7.20 -9.56
CA LEU A 204 -7.97 -7.91 -10.83
C LEU A 204 -9.40 -8.38 -11.11
N GLU A 205 -9.83 -8.20 -12.35
CA GLU A 205 -11.09 -8.77 -12.82
C GLU A 205 -10.91 -10.27 -13.06
N ALA A 206 -11.88 -11.07 -12.60
CA ALA A 206 -11.95 -12.46 -13.02
C ALA A 206 -12.18 -12.47 -14.53
N ALA A 207 -11.40 -13.24 -15.28
CA ALA A 207 -11.65 -13.48 -16.69
C ALA A 207 -12.97 -14.25 -16.84
N GLY A 208 -14.08 -13.52 -16.83
CA GLY A 208 -15.41 -14.02 -17.12
C GLY A 208 -15.63 -14.01 -18.62
N SER A 209 -15.93 -15.18 -19.17
CA SER A 209 -16.44 -15.43 -20.51
C SER A 209 -17.19 -14.23 -21.12
N GLU A 210 -16.57 -13.57 -22.08
CA GLU A 210 -17.25 -12.68 -23.02
C GLU A 210 -18.29 -13.51 -23.79
N LEU A 211 -19.56 -13.43 -23.39
CA LEU A 211 -20.68 -13.81 -24.24
C LEU A 211 -21.67 -12.64 -24.31
N ASP A 212 -21.61 -11.99 -25.47
CA ASP A 212 -22.63 -11.21 -26.17
C ASP A 212 -23.25 -9.96 -25.51
N SER A 213 -22.72 -8.82 -25.97
CA SER A 213 -23.46 -7.77 -26.69
C SER A 213 -24.98 -7.89 -26.73
N CYS A 214 -25.69 -6.94 -26.11
CA CYS A 214 -26.81 -6.20 -26.73
C CYS A 214 -27.31 -5.08 -25.80
N SER A 215 -27.18 -3.83 -26.25
CA SER A 215 -28.01 -2.71 -25.77
C SER A 215 -29.49 -2.95 -26.14
N PRO A 216 -30.45 -2.48 -25.32
CA PRO A 216 -31.36 -1.49 -25.90
C PRO A 216 -31.82 -0.39 -24.93
N SER A 217 -32.25 0.69 -25.57
CA SER A 217 -32.81 1.94 -25.09
C SER A 217 -34.15 1.83 -24.32
N SER A 218 -34.33 2.80 -23.42
CA SER A 218 -35.51 3.25 -22.66
C SER A 218 -36.93 2.79 -23.06
N SER A 219 -37.69 2.30 -22.08
CA SER A 219 -39.02 2.83 -21.69
C SER A 219 -39.54 2.14 -20.41
N SER A 220 -40.09 2.92 -19.47
CA SER A 220 -40.83 2.43 -18.27
C SER A 220 -42.33 2.30 -18.59
N PRO A 221 -43.13 1.45 -17.91
CA PRO A 221 -43.60 1.73 -16.53
C PRO A 221 -43.65 0.50 -15.57
N ALA A 222 -43.78 0.78 -14.28
CA ALA A 222 -43.80 -0.14 -13.11
C ALA A 222 -45.22 -0.73 -12.84
N PRO A 223 -45.51 -1.44 -11.71
CA PRO A 223 -44.65 -2.11 -10.71
C PRO A 223 -45.09 -3.57 -10.37
N ALA A 224 -44.17 -4.45 -9.97
CA ALA A 224 -44.46 -5.59 -9.08
C ALA A 224 -43.18 -6.17 -8.46
N GLU A 225 -43.21 -6.36 -7.15
CA GLU A 225 -42.13 -6.79 -6.26
C GLU A 225 -41.50 -8.13 -6.65
N ARG A 226 -40.18 -8.14 -6.91
CA ARG A 226 -39.28 -9.26 -6.57
C ARG A 226 -37.90 -8.70 -6.25
N VAL A 227 -37.44 -8.99 -5.05
CA VAL A 227 -36.14 -8.63 -4.47
C VAL A 227 -35.02 -9.42 -5.15
N PRO A 228 -33.93 -8.77 -5.62
CA PRO A 228 -32.65 -9.44 -5.83
C PRO A 228 -31.59 -8.98 -4.81
N LEU A 229 -30.91 -9.97 -4.22
CA LEU A 229 -29.75 -9.81 -3.35
C LEU A 229 -28.57 -9.22 -4.14
N MET A 230 -28.16 -8.00 -3.81
CA MET A 230 -26.91 -7.39 -4.29
C MET A 230 -25.76 -7.72 -3.33
N PRO A 231 -24.55 -8.04 -3.82
CA PRO A 231 -23.35 -8.03 -3.00
C PRO A 231 -23.00 -6.58 -2.65
N SER A 232 -23.04 -6.24 -1.37
CA SER A 232 -22.65 -4.92 -0.88
C SER A 232 -21.14 -4.74 -0.98
N SER A 233 -20.67 -4.07 -2.04
CA SER A 233 -19.35 -3.42 -2.01
C SER A 233 -19.36 -2.35 -0.90
N PRO A 234 -18.34 -2.25 -0.03
CA PRO A 234 -18.36 -1.30 1.08
C PRO A 234 -18.27 0.12 0.51
N ARG A 235 -19.41 0.83 0.48
CA ARG A 235 -19.43 2.24 0.14
C ARG A 235 -18.55 3.00 1.14
N ARG A 236 -17.65 3.82 0.59
CA ARG A 236 -16.85 4.85 1.26
C ARG A 236 -17.66 5.50 2.39
N MET A 237 -17.24 5.26 3.63
CA MET A 237 -17.84 5.84 4.83
C MET A 237 -17.63 7.36 4.80
N LEU A 238 -18.67 8.12 4.46
CA LEU A 238 -18.68 9.57 4.58
C LEU A 238 -18.91 9.92 6.05
N THR A 239 -17.86 10.35 6.75
CA THR A 239 -18.01 10.94 8.09
C THR A 239 -18.55 12.36 7.93
N ARG A 240 -19.85 12.53 8.16
CA ARG A 240 -20.52 13.83 8.24
C ARG A 240 -20.16 14.48 9.58
N SER A 241 -19.15 15.35 9.61
CA SER A 241 -19.04 16.37 10.66
C SER A 241 -19.87 17.58 10.23
N GLN A 242 -21.04 17.74 10.84
CA GLN A 242 -21.73 19.03 10.82
C GLN A 242 -21.32 19.81 12.07
N ASP A 243 -20.56 20.88 11.86
CA ASP A 243 -20.46 21.96 12.84
C ASP A 243 -21.80 22.68 12.88
N ALA A 244 -22.49 22.59 14.01
CA ALA A 244 -23.65 23.42 14.31
C ALA A 244 -23.18 24.63 15.14
N LEU A 245 -23.05 25.79 14.48
CA LEU A 245 -23.08 27.08 15.17
C LEU A 245 -24.54 27.43 15.48
N PRO A 246 -24.91 27.80 16.73
CA PRO A 246 -26.23 28.32 17.03
C PRO A 246 -26.38 29.78 16.58
N PRO A 247 -27.58 30.24 16.16
CA PRO A 247 -27.83 31.61 15.75
C PRO A 247 -27.96 32.52 16.98
N GLY A 248 -27.49 33.76 16.82
CA GLY A 248 -27.39 34.74 17.89
C GLY A 248 -28.73 35.26 18.44
N SER A 249 -28.65 35.84 19.63
CA SER A 249 -29.51 36.95 20.04
C SER A 249 -28.62 38.14 20.39
N SER A 250 -28.85 39.21 19.65
CA SER A 250 -28.36 40.55 19.90
C SER A 250 -29.00 41.12 21.17
N GLU A 251 -28.22 41.75 22.03
CA GLU A 251 -28.64 43.01 22.65
C GLU A 251 -27.43 43.84 23.08
N GLN A 252 -27.49 45.12 22.69
CA GLN A 252 -26.49 46.17 22.84
C GLN A 252 -26.36 46.59 24.32
N VAL A 253 -25.19 47.11 24.72
CA VAL A 253 -24.98 48.46 25.31
C VAL A 253 -23.47 48.67 25.52
N TRP A 254 -22.91 49.69 24.88
CA TRP A 254 -21.67 50.42 25.24
C TRP A 254 -22.09 51.70 26.00
N PRO A 255 -21.19 52.51 26.60
CA PRO A 255 -19.94 52.21 27.30
C PRO A 255 -19.70 53.05 28.57
N SER A 256 -18.58 52.78 29.27
CA SER A 256 -17.57 53.77 29.68
C SER A 256 -16.26 53.05 29.96
#